data_AF-A0A5B9DBS1-F1
#
_entry.id   AF-A0A5B9DBS1-F1
#
_cell.length_a   1.000
_cell.length_b   1.000
_cell.length_c   1.000
_cell.angle_alpha   90.00
_cell.angle_beta   90.00
_cell.angle_gamma   90.00
#
_symmetry.space_group_name_H-M   'P 1'
#
loop_
_entity.id
_entity.type
_entity.pdbx_description
1 polymer ?
#
loop_
_entity_poly.entity_id
_entity_poly.type
_entity_poly.pdbx_seq_one_letter_code
_entity_poly.pdbx_strand_id
1 'polypeptide(L)' 'MSDNPEEVRIGVFPCSCGVNIAGVLDMDELVRFSKTLPNVIIADKNISL' A
#
# COMPACT_ATOMS: atom_id res chain seq x y z
N MET A 1 -2.67 -18.74 -12.79
CA MET A 1 -3.43 -17.63 -12.19
C MET A 1 -4.70 -17.47 -13.02
N SER A 2 -5.82 -17.19 -12.38
CA SER A 2 -7.12 -17.03 -13.04
C SER A 2 -7.10 -15.83 -13.98
N ASP A 3 -7.06 -16.11 -15.29
CA ASP A 3 -7.17 -15.17 -16.41
C ASP A 3 -8.61 -14.64 -16.54
N ASN A 4 -9.08 -13.91 -15.53
CA ASN A 4 -10.36 -13.19 -15.60
C ASN A 4 -10.05 -11.68 -15.70
N PRO A 5 -10.39 -11.02 -16.81
CA PRO A 5 -9.88 -9.69 -17.18
C PRO A 5 -10.61 -8.52 -16.51
N GLU A 6 -11.32 -8.74 -15.39
CA GLU A 6 -11.62 -7.60 -14.52
C GLU A 6 -10.28 -7.09 -14.00
N GLU A 7 -9.84 -5.97 -14.56
CA GLU A 7 -8.55 -5.35 -14.29
C GLU A 7 -8.30 -5.37 -12.77
N VAL A 8 -7.25 -6.09 -12.34
CA VAL A 8 -6.93 -6.23 -10.93
C VAL A 8 -6.77 -4.82 -10.34
N ARG A 9 -7.44 -4.57 -9.22
CA ARG A 9 -7.40 -3.28 -8.51
C ARG A 9 -6.90 -3.51 -7.08
N ILE A 10 -5.72 -2.98 -6.79
CA ILE A 10 -5.01 -3.20 -5.54
C ILE A 10 -5.12 -1.94 -4.67
N GLY A 11 -5.49 -2.14 -3.40
CA GLY A 11 -5.36 -1.14 -2.34
C GLY A 11 -4.25 -1.54 -1.38
N VAL A 12 -3.34 -0.61 -1.09
CA VAL A 12 -2.20 -0.83 -0.19
C VAL A 12 -2.36 0.03 1.05
N PHE A 13 -2.41 -0.61 2.23
CA PHE A 13 -2.51 0.09 3.52
C PHE A 13 -1.39 -0.35 4.45
N PRO A 14 -0.19 0.25 4.34
CA PRO A 14 0.94 -0.12 5.18
C PRO A 14 0.67 0.21 6.65
N CYS A 15 0.84 -0.79 7.52
CA CYS A 15 0.77 -0.58 8.96
C CYS A 15 2.04 0.13 9.47
N SER A 16 1.88 1.13 10.31
CA SER A 16 3.01 1.80 10.98
C SER A 16 3.53 1.02 12.20
N CYS A 17 2.71 0.15 12.79
CA CYS A 17 3.00 -0.60 14.03
C CYS A 17 3.74 0.25 15.10
N GLY A 18 3.34 1.52 15.25
CA GLY A 18 4.04 2.48 16.10
C GLY A 18 5.52 2.59 15.73
N VAL A 19 6.40 2.38 16.71
CA VAL A 19 7.86 2.48 16.50
C VAL A 19 8.47 1.24 15.87
N ASN A 20 7.76 0.11 15.81
CA ASN A 20 8.32 -1.13 15.27
C ASN A 20 8.59 -1.03 13.76
N ILE A 21 7.75 -0.31 13.01
CA ILE A 21 7.94 -0.09 11.58
C ILE A 21 8.28 1.38 11.31
N ALA A 22 7.46 2.32 11.78
CA ALA A 22 7.70 3.75 11.51
C ALA A 22 8.93 4.32 12.24
N GLY A 23 9.52 3.58 13.19
CA GLY A 23 10.80 3.95 13.80
C GLY A 23 12.02 3.61 12.94
N VAL A 24 11.85 2.79 11.88
CA VAL A 24 12.93 2.30 11.01
C VAL A 24 12.71 2.69 9.55
N LEU A 25 11.45 2.76 9.10
CA LEU A 25 11.08 3.02 7.71
C LEU A 25 10.30 4.34 7.57
N ASP A 26 10.58 5.11 6.52
CA ASP A 26 9.73 6.24 6.13
C ASP A 26 8.42 5.71 5.52
N MET A 27 7.34 5.84 6.30
CA MET A 27 6.01 5.40 5.90
C MET A 27 5.44 6.20 4.72
N ASP A 28 5.77 7.49 4.63
CA ASP A 28 5.31 8.33 3.52
C ASP A 28 6.05 7.96 2.23
N GLU A 29 7.34 7.61 2.31
CA GLU A 29 8.09 7.04 1.19
C GLU A 29 7.52 5.69 0.75
N LEU A 30 7.22 4.79 1.69
CA LEU A 30 6.61 3.50 1.39
C LEU A 30 5.26 3.64 0.67
N VAL A 31 4.43 4.58 1.11
CA VAL A 31 3.16 4.89 0.42
C VAL A 31 3.41 5.43 -0.99
N ARG A 32 4.38 6.35 -1.18
CA ARG A 32 4.74 6.87 -2.51
C ARG A 32 5.22 5.75 -3.43
N PHE A 33 6.10 4.88 -2.95
CA PHE A 33 6.60 3.73 -3.70
C PHE A 33 5.45 2.76 -4.06
N SER A 34 4.54 2.50 -3.13
CA SER A 34 3.41 1.60 -3.39
C SER A 34 2.53 2.08 -4.56
N LYS A 35 2.38 3.40 -4.74
CA LYS A 35 1.64 4.01 -5.86
C LYS A 35 2.31 3.81 -7.22
N THR A 36 3.58 3.41 -7.28
CA THR A 36 4.28 3.15 -8.54
C THR A 36 4.15 1.70 -9.01
N LEU A 37 3.55 0.81 -8.21
CA LEU A 37 3.38 -0.59 -8.55
C LEU A 37 2.19 -0.79 -9.51
N PRO A 38 2.25 -1.76 -10.44
CA PRO A 38 1.14 -2.07 -11.33
C PRO A 38 -0.14 -2.33 -10.54
N ASN A 39 -1.28 -1.89 -11.10
CA ASN A 39 -2.62 -2.18 -10.58
C ASN A 39 -2.96 -1.54 -9.21
N VAL A 40 -2.05 -0.80 -8.57
CA VAL A 40 -2.33 -0.06 -7.32
C VAL A 40 -3.12 1.20 -7.63
N ILE A 41 -4.38 1.21 -7.21
CA ILE A 41 -5.29 2.36 -7.41
C ILE A 41 -5.38 3.26 -6.18
N ILE A 42 -5.01 2.75 -5.01
CA ILE A 42 -4.99 3.51 -3.76
C ILE A 42 -3.86 3.00 -2.86
N ALA A 43 -3.13 3.94 -2.26
CA ALA A 43 -2.23 3.64 -1.17
C ALA A 43 -2.27 4.75 -0.13
N ASP A 44 -2.48 4.38 1.13
CA ASP A 44 -2.58 5.29 2.27
C ASP A 44 -2.08 4.63 3.56
N LYS A 45 -1.62 5.43 4.52
CA LYS A 45 -1.18 5.00 5.86
C LYS A 45 -2.33 4.86 6.86
N ASN A 46 -3.55 5.28 6.49
CA ASN A 46 -4.67 5.31 7.39
C ASN A 46 -5.64 4.15 7.11
N ILE A 47 -5.67 3.15 8.01
CA ILE A 47 -6.63 2.04 7.96
C ILE A 47 -7.87 2.41 8.81
N SER A 48 -8.47 3.55 8.52
CA SER A 48 -9.75 3.94 9.12
C SER A 48 -10.84 3.62 8.10
N LEU A 49 -11.36 2.39 8.15
CA LEU A 49 -12.67 2.06 7.58
C LEU A 49 -13.75 2.44 8.59
#